data_AF-A0A2E3G9X2-F1
#
_entry.id   AF-A0A2E3G9X2-F1
#
_cell.length_a   1.000
_cell.length_b   1.000
_cell.length_c   1.000
_cell.angle_alpha   90.00
_cell.angle_beta   90.00
_cell.angle_gamma   90.00
#
_symmetry.space_group_name_H-M   'P 1'
#
loop_
_entity.id
_entity.type
_entity.pdbx_description
1 polymer ?
#
loop_
_entity_poly.entity_id
_entity_poly.type
_entity_poly.pdbx_seq_one_letter_code
_entity_poly.pdbx_strand_id
1 'polypeptide(L)'
;MQSCFSLMLGFESPLLLNFDAAYVDDPIISWVSLNHTKPNRNSAFSILINSTNDWADAHSDYDKNYLLTLLCKRFENIFNCNIDHALHRDIHFWKYANSAKKNSPLLLIDHDLRLASCGDWCFYGRVESAFLTARNLAANIKFHL
;
A
#
# COMPACT_ATOMS: atom_id res chain seq x y z
N MET A 1 -2.32 13.42 -1.55
CA MET A 1 -2.14 11.98 -1.27
C MET A 1 -0.69 11.66 -1.55
N GLN A 2 -0.12 10.71 -0.82
CA GLN A 2 1.27 10.27 -0.99
C GLN A 2 1.31 8.96 -1.76
N SER A 3 2.40 8.77 -2.51
CA SER A 3 2.57 7.59 -3.37
C SER A 3 3.20 6.41 -2.63
N CYS A 4 3.14 5.21 -3.21
CA CYS A 4 3.80 4.02 -2.68
C CYS A 4 4.21 3.10 -3.83
N PHE A 5 5.39 2.49 -3.75
CA PHE A 5 5.73 1.35 -4.58
C PHE A 5 5.51 0.04 -3.81
N SER A 6 4.87 -0.93 -4.45
CA SER A 6 4.74 -2.29 -3.95
C SER A 6 5.58 -3.24 -4.81
N LEU A 7 6.64 -3.80 -4.23
CA LEU A 7 7.43 -4.88 -4.81
C LEU A 7 6.80 -6.23 -4.42
N MET A 8 6.61 -7.09 -5.40
CA MET A 8 6.01 -8.42 -5.27
C MET A 8 7.03 -9.46 -5.72
N LEU A 9 7.34 -10.41 -4.85
CA LEU A 9 8.26 -11.51 -5.10
C LEU A 9 7.55 -12.85 -4.91
N GLY A 10 7.76 -13.78 -5.84
CA GLY A 10 7.24 -15.14 -5.77
C GLY A 10 8.35 -16.17 -5.97
N PHE A 11 8.30 -17.25 -5.19
CA PHE A 11 9.34 -18.26 -5.13
C PHE A 11 8.74 -19.67 -5.17
N GLU A 12 9.50 -20.62 -5.71
CA GLU A 12 9.19 -22.05 -5.59
C GLU A 12 9.67 -22.61 -4.25
N SER A 13 10.88 -22.24 -3.84
CA SER A 13 11.44 -22.58 -2.53
C SER A 13 11.40 -21.39 -1.57
N PRO A 14 11.09 -21.59 -0.28
CA PRO A 14 10.95 -20.50 0.67
C PRO A 14 12.29 -19.86 1.05
N LEU A 15 12.26 -18.56 1.37
CA LEU A 15 13.35 -17.90 2.08
C LEU A 15 13.22 -18.13 3.59
N LEU A 16 14.35 -18.17 4.29
CA LEU A 16 14.37 -18.25 5.75
C LEU A 16 14.16 -16.86 6.35
N LEU A 17 12.89 -16.47 6.52
CA LEU A 17 12.49 -15.24 7.22
C LEU A 17 11.69 -15.63 8.47
N ASN A 18 12.15 -15.18 9.64
CA ASN A 18 11.59 -15.58 10.93
C ASN A 18 10.39 -14.71 11.39
N PHE A 19 9.62 -14.18 10.44
CA PHE A 19 8.47 -13.30 10.69
C PHE A 19 7.44 -13.43 9.58
N ASP A 20 6.16 -13.22 9.91
CA ASP A 20 5.09 -13.17 8.90
C ASP A 20 4.93 -11.78 8.28
N ALA A 21 5.19 -10.74 9.08
CA ALA A 21 5.20 -9.36 8.65
C ALA A 21 6.13 -8.53 9.52
N ALA A 22 6.68 -7.47 8.96
CA ALA A 22 7.59 -6.56 9.62
C ALA A 22 7.32 -5.12 9.20
N TYR A 23 7.28 -4.23 10.18
CA TYR A 23 7.60 -2.82 9.96
C TYR A 23 9.11 -2.70 9.86
N VAL A 24 9.57 -1.94 8.88
CA VAL A 24 11.00 -1.79 8.60
C VAL A 24 11.37 -0.33 8.83
N ASP A 25 12.34 -0.08 9.71
CA ASP A 25 12.92 1.24 9.93
C ASP A 25 14.02 1.49 8.88
N ASP A 26 13.59 1.87 7.69
CA ASP A 26 14.45 2.09 6.53
C ASP A 26 13.94 3.27 5.69
N PRO A 27 14.81 4.11 5.11
CA PRO A 27 14.38 5.25 4.32
C PRO A 27 13.62 4.88 3.03
N ILE A 28 13.78 3.65 2.53
CA ILE A 28 13.22 3.18 1.26
C ILE A 28 12.07 2.21 1.48
N ILE A 29 12.22 1.22 2.38
CA ILE A 29 11.23 0.17 2.62
C ILE A 29 10.54 0.41 3.96
N SER A 30 9.21 0.44 3.99
CA SER A 30 8.43 0.67 5.23
C SER A 30 7.81 -0.60 5.80
N TRP A 31 7.55 -1.59 4.93
CA TRP A 31 6.75 -2.76 5.29
C TRP A 31 7.13 -3.97 4.44
N VAL A 32 7.17 -5.14 5.08
CA VAL A 32 7.28 -6.44 4.44
C VAL A 32 6.22 -7.38 5.00
N SER A 33 5.60 -8.18 4.15
CA SER A 33 4.71 -9.26 4.58
C SER A 33 4.85 -10.50 3.71
N LEU A 34 4.84 -11.66 4.34
CA LEU A 34 4.74 -12.96 3.69
C LEU A 34 3.27 -13.17 3.30
N ASN A 35 2.99 -13.26 2.00
CA ASN A 35 1.61 -13.35 1.52
C ASN A 35 0.99 -14.72 1.78
N HIS A 36 1.80 -15.79 1.77
CA HIS A 36 1.34 -17.18 1.96
C HIS A 36 0.87 -17.47 3.40
N THR A 37 1.26 -16.66 4.38
CA THR A 37 0.86 -16.82 5.79
C THR A 37 -0.51 -16.19 6.09
N LYS A 38 -1.07 -15.44 5.12
CA LYS A 38 -2.42 -14.85 5.25
C LYS A 38 -3.49 -15.96 5.18
N PRO A 39 -4.59 -15.84 5.94
CA PRO A 39 -5.66 -16.84 5.93
C PRO A 39 -6.18 -17.15 4.51
N ASN A 40 -6.43 -18.43 4.24
CA ASN A 40 -6.99 -18.93 2.98
C ASN A 40 -6.14 -18.62 1.72
N ARG A 41 -4.81 -18.51 1.87
CA ARG A 41 -3.88 -18.43 0.73
C ARG A 41 -3.29 -19.79 0.38
N ASN A 42 -2.79 -19.92 -0.86
CA ASN A 42 -2.02 -21.11 -1.23
C ASN A 42 -0.67 -21.14 -0.49
N SER A 43 0.00 -22.28 -0.53
CA SER A 43 1.30 -22.49 0.11
C SER A 43 2.49 -21.93 -0.67
N ALA A 44 2.28 -21.29 -1.83
CA ALA A 44 3.38 -20.77 -2.64
C ALA A 44 4.03 -19.56 -1.96
N PHE A 45 5.31 -19.67 -1.67
CA PHE A 45 6.03 -18.68 -0.91
C PHE A 45 6.12 -17.37 -1.71
N SER A 46 5.55 -16.31 -1.13
CA SER A 46 5.49 -14.99 -1.77
C SER A 46 5.62 -13.88 -0.73
N ILE A 47 6.22 -12.77 -1.15
CA ILE A 47 6.54 -11.61 -0.32
C ILE A 47 5.97 -10.36 -0.99
N LEU A 48 5.33 -9.51 -0.19
CA LEU A 48 4.94 -8.16 -0.55
C LEU A 48 5.77 -7.18 0.26
N ILE A 49 6.45 -6.27 -0.42
CA ILE A 49 7.28 -5.21 0.16
C ILE A 49 6.69 -3.87 -0.27
N ASN A 50 6.47 -2.95 0.66
CA ASN A 50 6.07 -1.58 0.35
C ASN A 50 7.19 -0.60 0.66
N SER A 51 7.36 0.39 -0.22
CA SER A 51 8.27 1.49 0.04
C SER A 51 7.75 2.42 1.14
N THR A 52 8.59 3.32 1.62
CA THR A 52 8.14 4.54 2.29
C THR A 52 7.40 5.44 1.29
N ASN A 53 6.55 6.31 1.81
CA ASN A 53 5.81 7.25 0.99
C ASN A 53 6.72 8.33 0.40
N ASP A 54 7.59 8.91 1.22
CA ASP A 54 8.51 9.98 0.80
C ASP A 54 9.47 9.50 -0.30
N TRP A 55 9.97 8.26 -0.20
CA TRP A 55 10.81 7.69 -1.25
C TRP A 55 10.04 7.48 -2.55
N ALA A 56 8.80 6.98 -2.48
CA ALA A 56 8.00 6.77 -3.68
C ALA A 56 7.67 8.08 -4.40
N ASP A 57 7.32 9.13 -3.66
CA ASP A 57 7.04 10.46 -4.23
C ASP A 57 8.29 11.04 -4.92
N ALA A 58 9.48 10.85 -4.34
CA ALA A 58 10.74 11.33 -4.92
C ALA A 58 11.22 10.51 -6.14
N HIS A 59 10.67 9.32 -6.37
CA HIS A 59 11.17 8.39 -7.39
C HIS A 59 10.11 8.00 -8.45
N SER A 60 8.99 8.73 -8.54
CA SER A 60 7.86 8.39 -9.43
C SER A 60 8.20 8.37 -10.92
N ASP A 61 9.19 9.17 -11.33
CA ASP A 61 9.51 9.41 -12.74
C ASP A 61 10.65 8.52 -13.26
N TYR A 62 11.19 7.66 -12.39
CA TYR A 62 12.24 6.71 -12.78
C TYR A 62 11.66 5.51 -13.52
N ASP A 63 12.52 4.88 -14.33
CA ASP A 63 12.18 3.66 -15.06
C ASP A 63 11.77 2.51 -14.10
N LYS A 64 10.74 1.76 -14.50
CA LYS A 64 10.18 0.67 -13.71
C LYS A 64 11.20 -0.44 -13.42
N ASN A 65 12.04 -0.81 -14.39
CA ASN A 65 13.03 -1.89 -14.21
C ASN A 65 14.18 -1.45 -13.31
N TYR A 66 14.57 -0.17 -13.41
CA TYR A 66 15.52 0.44 -12.49
C TYR A 66 15.00 0.37 -11.04
N LEU A 67 13.76 0.81 -10.80
CA LEU A 67 13.15 0.78 -9.47
C LEU A 67 12.96 -0.64 -8.93
N LEU A 68 12.54 -1.58 -9.79
CA LEU A 68 12.44 -2.99 -9.45
C LEU A 68 13.78 -3.53 -8.93
N THR A 69 14.85 -3.28 -9.69
CA THR A 69 16.21 -3.71 -9.34
C THR A 69 16.69 -3.08 -8.02
N LEU A 70 16.45 -1.79 -7.83
CA LEU A 70 16.84 -1.06 -6.63
C LEU A 70 16.14 -1.59 -5.38
N LEU A 71 14.81 -1.77 -5.44
CA LEU A 71 14.03 -2.30 -4.32
C LEU A 71 14.41 -3.75 -4.00
N CYS A 72 14.66 -4.59 -5.02
CA CYS A 72 15.19 -5.94 -4.83
C CYS A 72 16.50 -5.92 -4.04
N LYS A 73 17.49 -5.13 -4.50
CA LYS A 73 18.79 -5.00 -3.82
C LYS A 73 18.63 -4.44 -2.40
N ARG A 74 17.74 -3.47 -2.18
CA ARG A 74 17.52 -2.91 -0.85
C ARG A 74 16.93 -3.95 0.09
N PHE A 75 15.97 -4.75 -0.37
CA PHE A 75 15.41 -5.86 0.40
C PHE A 75 16.48 -6.91 0.77
N GLU A 76 17.29 -7.35 -0.20
CA GLU A 76 18.39 -8.31 0.03
C GLU A 76 19.36 -7.80 1.11
N ASN A 77 19.72 -6.52 1.05
CA ASN A 77 20.64 -5.89 2.01
C ASN A 77 20.06 -5.81 3.43
N ILE A 78 18.76 -5.48 3.56
CA ILE A 78 18.12 -5.34 4.89
C ILE A 78 18.00 -6.70 5.58
N PHE A 79 17.61 -7.73 4.83
CA PHE A 79 17.34 -9.06 5.40
C PHE A 79 18.50 -10.05 5.25
N ASN A 80 19.63 -9.61 4.68
CA ASN A 80 20.81 -10.41 4.40
C ASN A 80 20.44 -11.75 3.73
N CYS A 81 19.66 -11.67 2.65
CA CYS A 81 19.17 -12.82 1.90
C CYS A 81 19.46 -12.67 0.41
N ASN A 82 19.40 -13.79 -0.33
CA ASN A 82 19.51 -13.79 -1.79
C ASN A 82 18.12 -14.09 -2.38
N ILE A 83 17.68 -13.26 -3.33
CA ILE A 83 16.41 -13.45 -4.03
C ILE A 83 16.58 -13.73 -5.52
N ASP A 84 17.77 -14.15 -5.96
CA ASP A 84 18.07 -14.43 -7.37
C ASP A 84 17.14 -15.50 -7.95
N HIS A 85 16.78 -16.48 -7.13
CA HIS A 85 15.87 -17.58 -7.46
C HIS A 85 14.38 -17.21 -7.39
N ALA A 86 14.03 -15.93 -7.18
CA ALA A 86 12.64 -15.49 -7.30
C ALA A 86 12.14 -15.67 -8.74
N LEU A 87 11.15 -16.53 -8.92
CA LEU A 87 10.53 -16.85 -10.21
C LEU A 87 9.60 -15.74 -10.71
N HIS A 88 9.07 -14.95 -9.77
CA HIS A 88 8.23 -13.81 -10.07
C HIS A 88 8.77 -12.56 -9.38
N ARG A 89 8.87 -11.48 -10.15
CA ARG A 89 9.24 -10.14 -9.66
C ARG A 89 8.40 -9.12 -10.41
N ASP A 90 7.64 -8.33 -9.68
CA ASP A 90 6.92 -7.20 -10.25
C ASP A 90 6.87 -6.04 -9.25
N ILE A 91 6.67 -4.85 -9.79
CA ILE A 91 6.52 -3.63 -9.02
C ILE A 91 5.27 -2.89 -9.49
N HIS A 92 4.48 -2.40 -8.54
CA HIS A 92 3.34 -1.54 -8.83
C HIS A 92 3.52 -0.17 -8.18
N PHE A 93 3.19 0.90 -8.92
CA PHE A 93 3.21 2.27 -8.42
C PHE A 93 1.80 2.76 -8.10
N TRP A 94 1.54 2.96 -6.82
CA TRP A 94 0.32 3.57 -6.32
C TRP A 94 0.54 5.08 -6.16
N LYS A 95 0.21 5.87 -7.19
CA LYS A 95 0.34 7.35 -7.14
C LYS A 95 -0.48 8.00 -6.01
N TYR A 96 -1.60 7.41 -5.66
CA TYR A 96 -2.53 7.91 -4.64
C TYR A 96 -2.76 6.83 -3.59
N ALA A 97 -1.68 6.40 -2.92
CA ALA A 97 -1.72 5.26 -1.99
C ALA A 97 -2.29 5.64 -0.62
N ASN A 98 -1.81 6.76 -0.07
CA ASN A 98 -2.10 7.16 1.30
C ASN A 98 -2.58 8.60 1.38
N SER A 99 -3.44 8.87 2.34
CA SER A 99 -3.97 10.21 2.63
C SER A 99 -3.49 10.69 3.99
N ALA A 100 -3.19 11.98 4.09
CA ALA A 100 -2.84 12.59 5.37
C ALA A 100 -4.01 12.51 6.35
N LYS A 101 -3.69 12.36 7.64
CA LYS A 101 -4.68 12.35 8.71
C LYS A 101 -5.35 13.72 8.84
N LYS A 102 -6.67 13.72 9.02
CA LYS A 102 -7.46 14.91 9.37
C LYS A 102 -7.97 14.81 10.80
N ASN A 103 -8.12 15.94 11.46
CA ASN A 103 -8.64 16.01 12.85
C ASN A 103 -10.10 15.56 12.95
N SER A 104 -10.88 15.71 11.87
CA SER A 104 -12.28 15.31 11.80
C SER A 104 -12.65 14.81 10.40
N PRO A 105 -13.65 13.91 10.26
CA PRO A 105 -14.16 13.51 8.96
C PRO A 105 -14.74 14.69 8.17
N LEU A 106 -14.46 14.76 6.87
CA LEU A 106 -15.10 15.68 5.94
C LEU A 106 -16.45 15.14 5.50
N LEU A 107 -17.46 16.01 5.48
CA LEU A 107 -18.74 15.77 4.81
C LEU A 107 -18.82 16.71 3.61
N LEU A 108 -18.82 16.15 2.40
CA LEU A 108 -18.79 16.90 1.16
C LEU A 108 -20.09 16.67 0.40
N ILE A 109 -21.04 17.59 0.57
CA ILE A 109 -22.33 17.58 -0.13
C ILE A 109 -22.59 18.99 -0.65
N ASP A 110 -22.99 19.07 -1.91
CA ASP A 110 -23.58 20.23 -2.54
C ASP A 110 -25.03 19.87 -2.91
N HIS A 111 -25.99 20.42 -2.18
CA HIS A 111 -27.40 20.11 -2.36
C HIS A 111 -28.02 20.76 -3.60
N ASP A 112 -27.53 21.94 -3.99
CA ASP A 112 -28.04 22.67 -5.15
C ASP A 112 -27.65 21.96 -6.44
N LEU A 113 -26.39 21.52 -6.53
CA LEU A 113 -25.87 20.74 -7.65
C LEU A 113 -26.19 19.25 -7.55
N ARG A 114 -26.71 18.79 -6.40
CA ARG A 114 -26.94 17.36 -6.09
C ARG A 114 -25.68 16.52 -6.25
N LEU A 115 -24.54 17.07 -5.80
CA LEU A 115 -23.24 16.42 -5.86
C LEU A 115 -22.77 16.07 -4.46
N ALA A 116 -22.07 14.96 -4.34
CA ALA A 116 -21.52 14.51 -3.08
C ALA A 116 -20.25 13.70 -3.31
N SER A 117 -19.33 13.72 -2.35
CA SER A 117 -18.08 12.96 -2.43
C SER A 117 -17.70 12.37 -1.08
N CYS A 118 -17.14 11.17 -1.12
CA CYS A 118 -16.57 10.49 0.04
C CYS A 118 -15.34 9.68 -0.37
N GLY A 119 -14.54 9.28 0.61
CA GLY A 119 -13.38 8.43 0.41
C GLY A 119 -12.55 8.33 1.68
N ASP A 120 -11.54 7.46 1.66
CA ASP A 120 -10.57 7.31 2.74
C ASP A 120 -9.90 8.66 3.10
N TRP A 121 -9.63 9.49 2.09
CA TRP A 121 -9.05 10.82 2.18
C TRP A 121 -9.91 11.85 2.90
N CYS A 122 -11.20 11.57 3.09
CA CYS A 122 -12.08 12.42 3.89
C CYS A 122 -11.82 12.29 5.39
N PHE A 123 -11.00 11.32 5.86
CA PHE A 123 -10.66 11.21 7.28
C PHE A 123 -9.19 10.84 7.55
N TYR A 124 -8.85 9.56 7.76
CA TYR A 124 -7.48 9.15 8.14
C TYR A 124 -6.82 8.14 7.17
N GLY A 125 -7.32 8.04 5.92
CA GLY A 125 -6.61 7.33 4.85
C GLY A 125 -6.53 5.81 5.04
N ARG A 126 -7.57 5.20 5.63
CA ARG A 126 -7.67 3.74 5.83
C ARG A 126 -8.96 3.21 5.22
N VAL A 127 -9.01 1.89 5.02
CA VAL A 127 -10.21 1.17 4.55
C VAL A 127 -11.43 1.52 5.43
N GLU A 128 -11.24 1.57 6.75
CA GLU A 128 -12.29 1.96 7.70
C GLU A 128 -12.78 3.39 7.46
N SER A 129 -11.89 4.35 7.18
CA SER A 129 -12.27 5.72 6.83
C SER A 129 -13.12 5.77 5.55
N ALA A 130 -12.76 5.00 4.53
CA ALA A 130 -13.53 4.94 3.29
C ALA A 130 -14.97 4.47 3.56
N PHE A 131 -15.12 3.43 4.39
CA PHE A 131 -16.42 2.91 4.77
C PHE A 131 -17.24 3.91 5.61
N LEU A 132 -16.64 4.46 6.67
CA LEU A 132 -17.34 5.36 7.60
C LEU A 132 -17.77 6.67 6.94
N THR A 133 -16.90 7.25 6.11
CA THR A 133 -17.22 8.50 5.40
C THR A 133 -18.33 8.28 4.38
N ALA A 134 -18.32 7.17 3.63
CA ALA A 134 -19.39 6.80 2.72
C ALA A 134 -20.72 6.55 3.44
N ARG A 135 -20.69 5.83 4.57
CA ARG A 135 -21.88 5.58 5.39
C ARG A 135 -22.48 6.89 5.93
N ASN A 136 -21.64 7.79 6.43
CA ASN A 136 -22.08 9.10 6.92
C ASN A 136 -22.69 9.94 5.79
N LEU A 137 -22.02 9.98 4.63
CA LEU A 137 -22.53 10.68 3.45
C LEU A 137 -23.91 10.17 3.04
N ALA A 138 -24.08 8.85 2.93
CA ALA A 138 -25.33 8.23 2.54
C ALA A 138 -26.48 8.53 3.53
N ALA A 139 -26.19 8.61 4.83
CA ALA A 139 -27.18 9.00 5.82
C ALA A 139 -27.68 10.43 5.61
N ASN A 140 -26.78 11.37 5.33
CA ASN A 140 -27.12 12.79 5.16
C ASN A 140 -27.88 13.07 3.86
N ILE A 141 -27.57 12.37 2.77
CA ILE A 141 -28.29 12.55 1.50
C ILE A 141 -29.72 11.99 1.58
N LYS A 142 -29.93 10.90 2.33
CA LYS A 142 -31.27 10.30 2.49
C LYS A 142 -32.28 11.22 3.19
N PHE A 143 -31.83 12.15 4.03
CA PHE A 143 -32.72 13.10 4.70
C PHE A 143 -33.14 14.27 3.81
N HIS A 144 -32.61 14.40 2.59
CA HIS A 144 -32.87 15.51 1.67
C HIS A 144 -33.44 15.04 0.32
N LEU A 145 -33.85 13.77 0.23
CA LEU A 145 -34.71 13.21 -0.82
C LEU A 145 -36.15 13.15 -0.31
#